data_AF-A0A9X9X172-F1
#
_entry.id   AF-A0A9X9X172-F1
#
_cell.length_a   1.000
_cell.length_b   1.000
_cell.length_c   1.000
_cell.angle_alpha   90.00
_cell.angle_beta   90.00
_cell.angle_gamma   90.00
#
_symmetry.space_group_name_H-M   'P 1'
#
loop_
_entity.id
_entity.type
_entity.pdbx_description
1 polymer ?
#
loop_
_entity_poly.entity_id
_entity_poly.type
_entity_poly.pdbx_seq_one_letter_code
_entity_poly.pdbx_strand_id
1 'polypeptide(L)'
;MIRRLVLLGLLALPLPVFAQTGPSFDCARARAWDERNICAFGDLAGLDRQIATAFRTITERASEQDRARLQGEQRAWLGERRACQGPVEREAVSCLRRVMRVRARDLEALAQAAPGGGGSSASSGAVPTAKPAAAPTPPPTALRAADCAA
;
A
#
# COMPACT_ATOMS: atom_id res chain seq x y z
N MET A 1 25.69 51.44 32.50
CA MET A 1 25.07 51.63 31.18
C MET A 1 25.03 50.29 30.46
N ILE A 2 23.83 49.87 30.08
CA ILE A 2 23.49 48.58 29.48
C ILE A 2 24.12 48.47 28.07
N ARG A 3 24.76 47.35 27.74
CA ARG A 3 24.89 46.95 26.33
C ARG A 3 24.62 45.46 26.19
N ARG A 4 23.35 45.17 25.92
CA ARG A 4 22.82 43.87 25.50
C ARG A 4 23.59 43.41 24.25
N LEU A 5 24.23 42.25 24.30
CA LEU A 5 24.64 41.48 23.12
C LEU A 5 23.89 40.16 23.21
N VAL A 6 22.64 40.17 22.76
CA VAL A 6 22.19 39.60 21.48
C VAL A 6 22.27 38.07 21.52
N LEU A 7 21.09 37.45 21.66
CA LEU A 7 20.85 36.02 21.61
C LEU A 7 21.60 35.38 20.43
N LEU A 8 22.42 34.37 20.71
CA LEU A 8 22.70 33.32 19.73
C LEU A 8 21.37 32.56 19.50
N GLY A 9 20.64 32.97 18.48
CA GLY A 9 19.56 32.17 17.92
C GLY A 9 20.13 30.90 17.31
N LEU A 10 19.95 29.76 17.97
CA LEU A 10 20.15 28.45 17.37
C LEU A 10 19.20 28.36 16.16
N LEU A 11 19.77 28.51 14.96
CA LEU A 11 19.06 28.29 13.72
C LEU A 11 18.79 26.78 13.60
N ALA A 12 17.63 26.33 14.06
CA ALA A 12 17.17 24.96 13.85
C ALA A 12 16.91 24.76 12.35
N LEU A 13 17.93 24.28 11.62
CA LEU A 13 17.77 23.88 10.23
C LEU A 13 16.85 22.65 10.20
N PRO A 14 15.72 22.69 9.47
CA PRO A 14 14.87 21.52 9.32
C PRO A 14 15.64 20.45 8.54
N LEU A 15 15.90 19.31 9.17
CA LEU A 15 16.47 18.15 8.49
C LEU A 15 15.46 17.65 7.44
N PRO A 16 15.86 17.43 6.19
CA PRO A 16 14.97 16.82 5.20
C PRO A 16 14.64 15.41 5.68
N VAL A 17 13.36 15.16 5.94
CA VAL A 17 12.84 13.81 6.11
C VAL A 17 12.93 13.14 4.74
N PHE A 18 13.94 12.29 4.55
CA PHE A 18 14.02 11.46 3.35
C PHE A 18 12.83 10.50 3.35
N ALA A 19 11.87 10.75 2.47
CA ALA A 19 10.80 9.79 2.19
C ALA A 19 11.43 8.44 1.81
N GLN A 20 10.87 7.33 2.31
CA GLN A 20 11.38 6.00 1.98
C GLN A 20 11.46 5.85 0.45
N THR A 21 12.68 5.66 -0.05
CA THR A 21 12.99 5.64 -1.49
C THR A 21 12.71 4.29 -2.14
N GLY A 22 12.49 3.24 -1.36
CA GLY A 22 12.27 1.87 -1.83
C GLY A 22 10.90 1.28 -1.45
N PRO A 23 10.59 0.07 -1.95
CA PRO A 23 9.38 -0.67 -1.59
C PRO A 23 9.41 -1.12 -0.11
N SER A 24 8.38 -1.84 0.33
CA SER A 24 8.27 -2.39 1.69
C SER A 24 9.22 -3.57 1.98
N PHE A 25 10.04 -3.96 1.01
CA PHE A 25 11.04 -5.02 1.11
C PHE A 25 12.43 -4.53 0.66
N ASP A 26 13.46 -5.29 1.03
CA ASP A 26 14.85 -4.99 0.66
C ASP A 26 15.12 -5.35 -0.81
N CYS A 27 15.39 -4.33 -1.62
CA CYS A 27 15.72 -4.48 -3.03
C CYS A 27 16.99 -5.31 -3.29
N ALA A 28 17.93 -5.39 -2.34
CA ALA A 28 19.09 -6.27 -2.47
C ALA A 28 18.70 -7.77 -2.47
N ARG A 29 17.48 -8.10 -2.01
CA ARG A 29 16.94 -9.46 -1.97
C ARG A 29 15.98 -9.76 -3.13
N ALA A 30 15.70 -8.79 -3.99
CA ALA A 30 14.79 -8.95 -5.13
C ALA A 30 15.34 -9.97 -6.13
N ARG A 31 14.61 -11.07 -6.37
CA ARG A 31 15.02 -12.13 -7.31
C ARG A 31 14.02 -12.36 -8.43
N ALA A 32 12.74 -12.05 -8.20
CA ALA A 32 11.71 -12.19 -9.21
C ALA A 32 11.63 -10.96 -10.12
N TRP A 33 11.07 -11.12 -11.33
CA TRP A 33 10.93 -10.04 -12.32
C TRP A 33 10.05 -8.89 -11.78
N ASP A 34 8.95 -9.22 -11.11
CA ASP A 34 8.04 -8.27 -10.48
C ASP A 34 8.73 -7.48 -9.35
N GLU A 35 9.50 -8.16 -8.48
CA GLU A 35 10.25 -7.54 -7.39
C GLU A 35 11.29 -6.54 -7.90
N ARG A 36 12.06 -6.91 -8.93
CA ARG A 36 13.04 -5.99 -9.56
C ARG A 36 12.36 -4.77 -10.15
N ASN A 37 11.22 -4.96 -10.82
CA ASN A 37 10.46 -3.85 -11.39
C ASN A 37 9.86 -2.94 -10.32
N ILE A 38 9.38 -3.51 -9.21
CA ILE A 38 8.92 -2.73 -8.06
C ILE A 38 10.05 -1.89 -7.47
N CYS A 39 11.28 -2.41 -7.42
CA CYS A 39 12.45 -1.66 -7.00
C CYS A 39 12.88 -0.56 -7.98
N ALA A 40 12.75 -0.81 -9.29
CA ALA A 40 13.20 0.13 -10.33
C ALA A 40 12.27 1.32 -10.53
N PHE A 41 10.97 1.15 -10.27
CA PHE A 41 9.96 2.17 -10.54
C PHE A 41 9.34 2.73 -9.25
N GLY A 42 9.54 4.03 -9.01
CA GLY A 42 9.10 4.70 -7.78
C GLY A 42 7.59 4.66 -7.54
N ASP A 43 6.77 4.65 -8.60
CA ASP A 43 5.32 4.50 -8.50
C ASP A 43 4.94 3.09 -8.00
N LEU A 44 5.61 2.05 -8.50
CA LEU A 44 5.42 0.67 -8.03
C LEU A 44 5.90 0.49 -6.58
N ALA A 45 7.03 1.07 -6.21
CA ALA A 45 7.49 1.09 -4.82
C ALA A 45 6.48 1.77 -3.88
N GLY A 46 5.87 2.88 -4.34
CA GLY A 46 4.80 3.55 -3.61
C GLY A 46 3.58 2.66 -3.38
N LEU A 47 3.11 1.96 -4.42
CA LEU A 47 1.99 1.02 -4.33
C LEU A 47 2.31 -0.16 -3.42
N ASP A 48 3.54 -0.68 -3.47
CA ASP A 48 3.97 -1.77 -2.60
C ASP A 48 3.90 -1.37 -1.11
N ARG A 49 4.34 -0.15 -0.76
CA ARG A 49 4.21 0.39 0.60
C ARG A 49 2.77 0.59 1.04
N GLN A 50 1.89 1.05 0.15
CA GLN A 50 0.45 1.19 0.41
C GLN A 50 -0.17 -0.17 0.74
N ILE A 51 0.06 -1.17 -0.12
CA ILE A 51 -0.40 -2.55 0.07
C ILE A 51 0.10 -3.10 1.41
N ALA A 52 1.39 -2.99 1.70
CA ALA A 52 1.97 -3.52 2.94
C ALA A 52 1.40 -2.85 4.19
N THR A 53 1.19 -1.53 4.14
CA THR A 53 0.61 -0.77 5.25
C THR A 53 -0.85 -1.14 5.49
N ALA A 54 -1.67 -1.14 4.44
CA ALA A 54 -3.08 -1.51 4.54
C ALA A 54 -3.26 -2.95 5.01
N PHE A 55 -2.47 -3.88 4.45
CA PHE A 55 -2.49 -5.30 4.83
C PHE A 55 -2.15 -5.51 6.31
N ARG A 56 -1.13 -4.82 6.81
CA ARG A 56 -0.78 -4.84 8.24
C ARG A 56 -1.93 -4.33 9.10
N THR A 57 -2.49 -3.17 8.77
CA THR A 57 -3.62 -2.58 9.52
C THR A 57 -4.81 -3.52 9.65
N ILE A 58 -5.22 -4.18 8.56
CA ILE A 58 -6.36 -5.10 8.60
C ILE A 58 -6.03 -6.40 9.35
N THR A 59 -4.81 -6.92 9.25
CA THR A 59 -4.44 -8.21 9.88
C THR A 59 -4.17 -8.07 11.38
N GLU A 60 -3.69 -6.93 11.85
CA GLU A 60 -3.52 -6.64 13.27
C GLU A 60 -4.86 -6.65 14.03
N ARG A 61 -5.94 -6.24 13.35
CA ARG A 61 -7.29 -6.10 13.93
C ARG A 61 -8.21 -7.29 13.64
N ALA A 62 -7.80 -8.18 12.75
CA ALA A 62 -8.59 -9.33 12.33
C ALA A 62 -8.68 -10.40 13.44
N SER A 63 -9.79 -11.14 13.44
CA SER A 63 -9.87 -12.43 14.13
C SER A 63 -8.80 -13.38 13.59
N GLU A 64 -8.46 -14.45 14.32
CA GLU A 64 -7.48 -15.44 13.83
C GLU A 64 -7.92 -16.07 12.50
N GLN A 65 -9.20 -16.42 12.38
CA GLN A 65 -9.78 -16.98 11.17
C GLN A 65 -9.69 -16.00 9.99
N ASP A 66 -10.07 -14.73 10.20
CA ASP A 66 -9.99 -13.71 9.15
C ASP A 66 -8.55 -13.41 8.77
N ARG A 67 -7.63 -13.38 9.73
CA ARG A 67 -6.20 -13.19 9.48
C ARG A 67 -5.66 -14.31 8.60
N ALA A 68 -5.98 -15.58 8.91
CA ALA A 68 -5.56 -16.72 8.11
C ALA A 68 -6.11 -16.64 6.67
N ARG A 69 -7.38 -16.26 6.51
CA ARG A 69 -8.01 -16.03 5.20
C ARG A 69 -7.30 -14.91 4.42
N LEU A 70 -7.13 -13.74 5.02
CA LEU A 70 -6.46 -12.57 4.41
C LEU A 70 -5.03 -12.90 3.97
N GLN A 71 -4.28 -13.66 4.78
CA GLN A 71 -2.95 -14.13 4.41
C GLN A 71 -2.98 -15.12 3.23
N GLY A 72 -3.99 -15.98 3.16
CA GLY A 72 -4.22 -16.86 1.99
C GLY A 72 -4.46 -16.06 0.72
N GLU A 73 -5.37 -15.08 0.78
CA GLU A 73 -5.68 -14.19 -0.34
C GLU A 73 -4.45 -13.37 -0.78
N GLN A 74 -3.68 -12.83 0.17
CA GLN A 74 -2.47 -12.09 -0.14
C GLN A 74 -1.41 -12.97 -0.82
N ARG A 75 -1.23 -14.22 -0.38
CA ARG A 75 -0.33 -15.17 -1.04
C ARG A 75 -0.78 -15.51 -2.47
N ALA A 76 -2.08 -15.71 -2.68
CA ALA A 76 -2.62 -15.96 -4.01
C ALA A 76 -2.39 -14.75 -4.93
N TRP A 77 -2.65 -13.54 -4.43
CA TRP A 77 -2.40 -12.30 -5.17
C TRP A 77 -0.92 -12.09 -5.54
N LEU A 78 0.04 -12.51 -4.69
CA LEU A 78 1.46 -12.50 -5.08
C LEU A 78 1.75 -13.39 -6.30
N GLY A 79 0.99 -14.47 -6.48
CA GLY A 79 1.03 -15.28 -7.70
C GLY A 79 0.51 -14.50 -8.92
N GLU A 80 -0.61 -13.80 -8.78
CA GLU A 80 -1.16 -12.94 -9.85
C GLU A 80 -0.19 -11.82 -10.23
N ARG A 81 0.42 -11.15 -9.24
CA ARG A 81 1.45 -10.12 -9.47
C ARG A 81 2.63 -10.65 -10.29
N ARG A 82 3.14 -11.84 -9.95
CA ARG A 82 4.24 -12.50 -10.68
C ARG A 82 3.85 -12.89 -12.10
N ALA A 83 2.60 -13.28 -12.31
CA ALA A 83 2.08 -13.67 -13.62
C ALA A 83 2.01 -12.53 -14.64
N CYS A 84 2.22 -11.27 -14.23
CA CYS A 84 2.35 -10.14 -15.16
C CYS A 84 3.63 -10.20 -16.03
N GLN A 85 4.62 -11.02 -15.68
CA GLN A 85 5.81 -11.17 -16.51
C GLN A 85 5.42 -11.69 -17.91
N GLY A 86 5.93 -11.06 -18.96
CA GLY A 86 5.60 -11.41 -20.34
C GLY A 86 6.73 -11.09 -21.32
N PRO A 87 6.57 -11.43 -22.61
CA PRO A 87 7.60 -11.25 -23.63
C PRO A 87 7.83 -9.78 -24.00
N VAL A 88 6.84 -8.90 -23.77
CA VAL A 88 6.91 -7.47 -24.05
C VAL A 88 6.96 -6.70 -22.74
N GLU A 89 8.13 -6.14 -22.42
CA GLU A 89 8.39 -5.48 -21.14
C GLU A 89 7.38 -4.36 -20.84
N ARG A 90 7.01 -3.54 -21.84
CA ARG A 90 6.06 -2.43 -21.63
C ARG A 90 4.67 -2.91 -21.19
N GLU A 91 4.18 -3.99 -21.80
CA GLU A 91 2.89 -4.60 -21.47
C GLU A 91 2.95 -5.27 -20.09
N ALA A 92 4.04 -5.99 -19.82
CA ALA A 92 4.27 -6.63 -18.53
C ALA A 92 4.28 -5.62 -17.37
N VAL A 93 5.03 -4.52 -17.50
CA VAL A 93 5.06 -3.45 -16.47
C VAL A 93 3.70 -2.74 -16.38
N SER A 94 2.96 -2.59 -17.48
CA SER A 94 1.59 -2.06 -17.46
C SER A 94 0.62 -2.96 -16.66
N CYS A 95 0.71 -4.28 -16.86
CA CYS A 95 0.00 -5.28 -16.04
C CYS A 95 0.37 -5.12 -14.57
N LEU A 96 1.67 -5.07 -14.25
CA LEU A 96 2.16 -4.97 -12.87
C LEU A 96 1.59 -3.74 -12.17
N ARG A 97 1.64 -2.56 -12.82
CA ARG A 97 1.06 -1.33 -12.27
C ARG A 97 -0.44 -1.46 -12.02
N ARG A 98 -1.17 -2.13 -12.90
CA ARG A 98 -2.63 -2.29 -12.78
C ARG A 98 -2.99 -3.18 -11.60
N VAL A 99 -2.39 -4.37 -11.52
CA VAL A 99 -2.62 -5.34 -10.43
C VAL A 99 -2.23 -4.76 -9.08
N MET A 100 -1.12 -4.02 -9.00
CA MET A 100 -0.69 -3.32 -7.79
C MET A 100 -1.67 -2.22 -7.39
N ARG A 101 -2.14 -1.39 -8.34
CA ARG A 101 -3.12 -0.32 -8.06
C ARG A 101 -4.45 -0.86 -7.54
N VAL A 102 -4.96 -1.93 -8.15
CA VAL A 102 -6.22 -2.56 -7.71
C VAL A 102 -6.06 -3.07 -6.28
N ARG A 103 -4.99 -3.82 -6.00
CA ARG A 103 -4.78 -4.36 -4.66
C ARG A 103 -4.60 -3.29 -3.59
N ALA A 104 -3.85 -2.22 -3.90
CA ALA A 104 -3.69 -1.10 -2.98
C ALA A 104 -5.05 -0.52 -2.59
N ARG A 105 -5.91 -0.21 -3.57
CA ARG A 105 -7.27 0.31 -3.34
C ARG A 105 -8.14 -0.63 -2.53
N ASP A 106 -8.15 -1.92 -2.88
CA ASP A 106 -8.98 -2.91 -2.19
C ASP A 106 -8.60 -3.01 -0.70
N LEU A 107 -7.30 -3.10 -0.41
CA LEU A 107 -6.82 -3.22 0.96
C LEU A 107 -6.99 -1.90 1.74
N GLU A 108 -6.80 -0.75 1.10
CA GLU A 108 -7.04 0.56 1.72
C GLU A 108 -8.51 0.73 2.10
N ALA A 109 -9.44 0.33 1.24
CA ALA A 109 -10.87 0.37 1.54
C ALA A 109 -11.22 -0.53 2.74
N LEU A 110 -10.65 -1.74 2.80
CA LEU A 110 -10.81 -2.64 3.95
C LEU A 110 -10.20 -2.05 5.24
N ALA A 111 -9.04 -1.40 5.14
CA ALA A 111 -8.38 -0.77 6.27
C ALA A 111 -9.18 0.42 6.84
N GLN A 112 -9.82 1.21 5.97
CA GLN A 112 -10.68 2.33 6.36
C GLN A 112 -11.99 1.88 7.00
N ALA A 113 -12.55 0.75 6.55
CA ALA A 113 -13.78 0.18 7.10
C ALA A 113 -13.58 -0.48 8.49
N ALA A 114 -12.34 -0.77 8.89
CA ALA A 114 -12.05 -1.40 10.18
C ALA A 114 -12.28 -0.41 11.35
N PRO A 115 -13.05 -0.77 12.39
CA PRO A 115 -13.26 0.09 13.56
C PRO A 115 -11.93 0.53 14.19
N GLY A 116 -11.74 1.85 14.38
CA GLY A 116 -10.51 2.43 14.92
C GLY A 116 -9.48 2.91 13.87
N GLY A 117 -9.87 3.09 12.60
CA GLY A 117 -9.05 3.70 11.56
C GLY A 117 -8.87 5.21 11.76
N GLY A 118 -7.84 5.61 12.52
CA GLY A 118 -7.37 7.00 12.56
C GLY A 118 -6.71 7.38 11.23
N GLY A 119 -7.46 8.05 10.37
CA GLY A 119 -6.98 8.62 9.12
C GLY A 119 -7.85 9.79 8.69
N SER A 120 -7.44 11.00 9.07
CA SER A 120 -8.03 12.26 8.65
C SER A 120 -7.80 12.49 7.14
N SER A 121 -8.85 12.27 6.35
CA SER A 121 -9.13 13.10 5.18
C SER A 121 -10.54 13.62 5.33
N ALA A 122 -10.65 14.89 5.71
CA ALA A 122 -11.88 15.63 5.65
C ALA A 122 -12.30 15.82 4.18
N SER A 123 -13.47 15.30 3.83
CA SER A 123 -14.44 16.01 2.99
C SER A 123 -15.83 15.52 3.36
N SER A 124 -16.69 16.48 3.68
CA SER A 124 -18.01 16.35 4.28
C SER A 124 -18.98 15.41 3.55
N GLY A 125 -19.77 14.70 4.36
CA GLY A 125 -21.02 14.05 3.96
C GLY A 125 -21.48 13.04 5.01
N ALA A 126 -22.29 13.48 5.97
CA ALA A 126 -22.84 12.64 7.03
C ALA A 126 -24.00 11.76 6.54
N VAL A 127 -23.98 10.44 6.82
CA VAL A 127 -25.19 9.59 7.02
C VAL A 127 -24.81 8.31 7.84
N PRO A 128 -25.76 7.50 8.37
CA PRO A 128 -25.85 7.14 9.78
C PRO A 128 -25.41 5.71 10.11
N THR A 129 -25.41 5.41 11.40
CA THR A 129 -25.03 4.13 12.03
C THR A 129 -25.86 2.94 11.53
N ALA A 130 -25.22 2.06 10.76
CA ALA A 130 -25.70 0.71 10.48
C ALA A 130 -24.93 -0.32 11.34
N LYS A 131 -25.66 -1.34 11.78
CA LYS A 131 -25.21 -2.57 12.46
C LYS A 131 -23.92 -3.13 11.83
N PRO A 132 -22.96 -3.71 12.59
CA PRO A 132 -21.77 -4.30 12.00
C PRO A 132 -22.21 -5.39 11.01
N ALA A 133 -22.00 -5.11 9.73
CA ALA A 133 -22.10 -6.10 8.68
C ALA A 133 -21.01 -7.15 8.93
N ALA A 134 -21.32 -8.40 8.57
CA ALA A 134 -20.28 -9.40 8.37
C ALA A 134 -19.16 -8.80 7.52
N ALA A 135 -17.92 -9.15 7.83
CA ALA A 135 -16.73 -8.66 7.14
C ALA A 135 -17.01 -8.60 5.63
N PRO A 136 -16.74 -7.46 4.95
CA PRO A 136 -17.03 -7.34 3.54
C PRO A 136 -16.33 -8.49 2.82
N THR A 137 -17.14 -9.35 2.20
CA THR A 137 -16.66 -10.27 1.17
C THR A 137 -15.92 -9.41 0.14
N PRO A 138 -14.66 -9.76 -0.22
CA PRO A 138 -13.94 -9.00 -1.23
C PRO A 138 -14.81 -8.92 -2.50
N PRO A 139 -14.80 -7.78 -3.22
CA PRO A 139 -15.62 -7.60 -4.40
C PRO A 139 -15.36 -8.76 -5.38
N PRO A 140 -16.42 -9.37 -5.95
CA PRO A 140 -16.23 -10.43 -6.94
C PRO A 140 -15.54 -9.86 -8.17
N THR A 141 -14.43 -10.50 -8.56
CA THR A 141 -13.61 -10.26 -9.77
C THR A 141 -12.68 -9.05 -9.71
N ALA A 142 -11.69 -9.09 -8.81
CA ALA A 142 -10.47 -8.30 -9.00
C ALA A 142 -9.80 -8.73 -10.32
N LEU A 143 -9.51 -7.76 -11.19
CA LEU A 143 -8.83 -7.96 -12.48
C LEU A 143 -7.60 -8.88 -12.29
N ARG A 144 -7.57 -10.02 -12.98
CA ARG A 144 -6.44 -10.95 -12.89
C ARG A 144 -5.36 -10.55 -13.88
N ALA A 145 -4.12 -10.94 -13.61
CA ALA A 145 -3.04 -10.78 -14.58
C ALA A 145 -3.35 -11.44 -15.94
N ALA A 146 -4.13 -12.53 -15.92
CA ALA A 146 -4.64 -13.19 -17.13
C ALA A 146 -5.48 -12.26 -18.04
N ASP A 147 -6.14 -11.25 -17.45
CA ASP A 147 -6.98 -10.30 -18.19
C ASP A 147 -6.18 -9.14 -18.79
N CYS A 148 -4.86 -9.08 -18.53
CA CYS A 148 -3.97 -8.01 -19.00
C CYS A 148 -3.19 -8.37 -20.27
N ALA A 149 -3.31 -9.61 -20.78
CA ALA A 149 -2.69 -10.02 -22.03
C ALA A 149 -3.56 -9.56 -23.22
N ALA A 150 -3.20 -8.42 -23.81
CA ALA A 150 -3.68 -7.96 -25.12
C ALA A 150 -2.63 -7.10 -25.80
#